data_AF-A0A4Q5QVR3-F1
#
_entry.id   AF-A0A4Q5QVR3-F1
#
_cell.length_a   1.000
_cell.length_b   1.000
_cell.length_c   1.000
_cell.angle_alpha   90.00
_cell.angle_beta   90.00
_cell.angle_gamma   90.00
#
_symmetry.space_group_name_H-M   'P 1'
#
loop_
_entity.id
_entity.type
_entity.pdbx_description
1 polymer ?
#
loop_
_entity_poly.entity_id
_entity_poly.type
_entity_poly.pdbx_seq_one_letter_code
_entity_poly.pdbx_strand_id
1 'polypeptide(L)' 'MSEPVPEYDYLLVGGGAAGLSLAYYLAQEPRLASQRVLLIEPAAKDQNDRTWSY' A
#
# COMPACT_ATOMS: atom_id res chain seq x y z
N MET A 1 19.75 0.15 24.62
CA MET A 1 19.47 0.87 23.37
C MET A 1 18.06 0.45 22.96
N SER A 2 17.09 1.36 22.98
CA SER A 2 15.72 1.06 22.53
C SER A 2 15.69 1.03 21.00
N GLU A 3 15.11 -0.01 20.41
CA GLU A 3 14.90 -0.05 18.96
C GLU A 3 13.90 1.04 18.54
N PRO A 4 14.09 1.67 17.36
CA PRO A 4 13.13 2.63 16.84
C PRO A 4 11.80 1.93 16.61
N VAL A 5 10.72 2.52 17.11
CA VAL A 5 9.37 2.04 16.82
C VAL A 5 9.12 2.22 15.33
N PRO A 6 8.77 1.16 14.57
CA PRO A 6 8.43 1.28 13.16
C PRO A 6 7.30 2.28 12.98
N GLU A 7 7.48 3.24 12.06
CA GLU A 7 6.46 4.25 11.80
C GLU A 7 5.26 3.66 11.02
N TYR A 8 5.47 2.55 10.31
CA TYR A 8 4.46 1.87 9.51
C TYR A 8 4.49 0.36 9.79
N ASP A 9 3.30 -0.24 9.79
CA ASP A 9 3.10 -1.67 10.00
C ASP A 9 3.17 -2.46 8.69
N TYR A 10 2.81 -1.81 7.57
CA TYR A 10 2.88 -2.39 6.23
C TYR A 10 3.57 -1.45 5.25
N LEU A 11 4.40 -2.03 4.38
CA LEU A 11 4.98 -1.37 3.22
C LEU A 11 4.45 -2.03 1.94
N LEU A 12 3.72 -1.27 1.13
CA LEU A 12 3.25 -1.67 -0.19
C LEU A 12 4.10 -0.97 -1.25
N VAL A 13 4.90 -1.74 -1.98
CA VAL A 13 5.70 -1.23 -3.10
C VAL A 13 4.97 -1.55 -4.40
N GLY A 14 4.33 -0.53 -4.98
CA GLY A 14 3.51 -0.61 -6.18
C GLY A 14 2.08 -0.09 -5.95
N GLY A 15 1.73 1.03 -6.58
CA GLY A 15 0.40 1.65 -6.65
C GLY A 15 -0.44 1.17 -7.85
N GLY A 16 -0.13 -0.03 -8.35
CA GLY A 16 -0.91 -0.74 -9.35
C GLY A 16 -2.28 -1.20 -8.82
N ALA A 17 -3.03 -1.93 -9.66
CA ALA A 17 -4.32 -2.48 -9.26
C ALA A 17 -4.20 -3.40 -8.03
N ALA A 18 -3.15 -4.23 -7.97
CA ALA A 18 -2.92 -5.13 -6.84
C ALA A 18 -2.65 -4.38 -5.53
N GLY A 19 -1.72 -3.42 -5.54
CA GLY A 19 -1.36 -2.66 -4.34
C GLY A 19 -2.49 -1.78 -3.81
N LEU A 20 -3.23 -1.12 -4.70
CA LEU A 20 -4.42 -0.34 -4.31
C LEU A 20 -5.57 -1.22 -3.84
N SER A 21 -5.80 -2.38 -4.47
CA SER A 21 -6.81 -3.35 -4.02
C SER A 21 -6.48 -3.86 -2.63
N LEU A 22 -5.21 -4.21 -2.37
CA LEU A 22 -4.77 -4.63 -1.05
C LEU A 22 -4.94 -3.52 -0.01
N ALA A 23 -4.48 -2.30 -0.32
CA ALA A 23 -4.66 -1.14 0.56
C ALA A 23 -6.14 -0.89 0.88
N TYR A 24 -7.03 -1.02 -0.12
CA TYR A 24 -8.47 -0.91 0.07
C TYR A 24 -9.01 -1.97 1.03
N TYR A 25 -8.67 -3.25 0.84
CA TYR A 25 -9.13 -4.31 1.75
C TYR A 25 -8.55 -4.18 3.16
N LEU A 26 -7.30 -3.73 3.30
CA LEU A 26 -6.70 -3.44 4.61
C LEU A 26 -7.46 -2.32 5.34
N ALA A 27 -7.83 -1.25 4.62
CA ALA A 27 -8.59 -0.13 5.20
C ALA A 27 -10.02 -0.52 5.61
N GLN A 28 -10.60 -1.52 4.94
CA GLN A 28 -11.97 -1.98 5.21
C GLN A 28 -12.04 -3.05 6.31
N GLU A 29 -10.91 -3.62 6.73
CA GLU A 29 -10.84 -4.66 7.76
C GLU A 29 -10.76 -4.02 9.16
N PRO A 30 -11.81 -4.13 10.01
CA PRO A 30 -11.84 -3.47 11.31
C PRO A 30 -10.69 -3.88 12.24
N ARG A 31 -10.20 -5.12 12.13
CA ARG A 31 -9.08 -5.63 12.93
C ARG A 31 -7.74 -4.96 12.57
N LEU A 32 -7.66 -4.30 11.43
CA LEU A 32 -6.45 -3.65 10.91
C LEU A 32 -6.57 -2.13 10.88
N ALA A 33 -7.65 -1.56 11.43
CA ALA A 33 -7.93 -0.12 11.39
C ALA A 33 -6.86 0.75 12.08
N SER A 34 -6.08 0.18 13.01
CA SER A 34 -4.97 0.89 13.67
C SER A 34 -3.64 0.81 12.91
N GLN A 35 -3.56 -0.01 11.87
CA GLN A 35 -2.31 -0.28 11.17
C GLN A 35 -1.99 0.84 10.18
N ARG A 36 -0.76 1.32 10.23
CA ARG A 36 -0.24 2.36 9.35
C ARG A 36 0.36 1.71 8.10
N VAL A 37 -0.20 2.03 6.94
CA VAL A 37 0.27 1.52 5.64
C VAL A 37 1.03 2.60 4.89
N LEU A 38 2.28 2.32 4.50
CA LEU A 38 3.04 3.12 3.55
C LEU A 38 2.91 2.51 2.16
N LEU A 39 2.34 3.25 1.20
CA LEU A 39 2.28 2.86 -0.21
C LEU A 39 3.25 3.72 -1.00
N ILE A 40 4.18 3.09 -1.72
CA ILE A 40 5.17 3.74 -2.57
C ILE A 40 4.94 3.30 -4.01
N GLU A 41 4.79 4.26 -4.91
CA GLU A 41 4.75 4.03 -6.35
C GLU A 41 5.80 4.93 -7.02
N PRO A 42 6.88 4.37 -7.62
CA PRO A 42 7.93 5.18 -8.24
C PRO A 42 7.48 5.92 -9.50
N ALA A 43 6.47 5.43 -10.22
CA ALA A 43 6.00 6.05 -11.44
C ALA A 43 4.76 6.91 -11.20
N ALA A 44 4.76 8.15 -11.70
CA ALA A 44 3.51 8.90 -11.78
C ALA A 44 2.53 8.14 -12.68
N LYS A 45 1.31 7.91 -12.20
CA LYS A 45 0.26 7.23 -12.96
C LYS A 45 -0.52 8.25 -13.79
N ASP A 46 0.15 8.82 -14.77
CA ASP A 46 -0.36 9.85 -15.68
C ASP A 46 -0.94 9.29 -16.98
N GLN A 47 -0.73 7.99 -17.24
CA GLN A 47 -1.24 7.29 -18.41
C GLN A 47 -1.84 5.92 -18.02
N ASN A 48 -2.89 5.51 -18.74
CA ASN A 48 -3.48 4.18 -18.59
C ASN A 48 -2.63 3.16 -19.37
N ASP A 49 -1.60 2.65 -18.70
CA ASP A 49 -0.62 1.69 -19.22
C ASP A 49 -1.19 0.27 -19.40
N ARG A 50 -2.42 -0.01 -18.94
CA ARG A 50 -3.12 -1.31 -19.01
C ARG A 50 -2.33 -2.50 -18.46
N THR A 51 -1.29 -2.28 -17.66
CA THR A 51 -0.44 -3.33 -17.07
C THR A 51 -1.18 -4.21 -16.04
N TRP A 52 -2.42 -3.86 -15.71
CA TRP A 52 -3.30 -4.56 -14.78
C TRP A 52 -4.12 -5.70 -15.40
N SER A 53 -3.97 -5.95 -16.71
CA SER A 53 -4.69 -7.00 -17.44
C SER A 53 -3.72 -7.91 -18.18
N TYR A 54 -3.52 -9.13 -17.68
CA TYR A 54 -3.02 -10.28 -18.43
C TYR A 54 -4.09 -11.36 -18.48
#